data_AF-A0A7Y7NY06-F1
#
_entry.id   AF-A0A7Y7NY06-F1
#
_cell.length_a   1.000
_cell.length_b   1.000
_cell.length_c   1.000
_cell.angle_alpha   90.00
_cell.angle_beta   90.00
_cell.angle_gamma   90.00
#
_symmetry.space_group_name_H-M   'P 1'
#
loop_
_entity.id
_entity.type
_entity.pdbx_description
1 polymer ?
#
loop_
_entity_poly.entity_id
_entity_poly.type
_entity_poly.pdbx_seq_one_letter_code
_entity_poly.pdbx_strand_id
1 'polypeptide(L)'
;SKYCDVELAKQSKNIDLILGGHSHTQIDKPFKYKNSDGKEVIICQVGWAGIKLGRIDYYFNIKKGIKFSENYTTKIIKNQV
;
A
#
# COMPACT_ATOMS: atom_id res chain seq x y z
N SER A 1 -14.83 -9.47 -3.99
CA SER A 1 -14.81 -8.13 -4.61
C SER A 1 -14.64 -8.26 -6.11
N LYS A 2 -15.50 -7.59 -6.90
CA LYS A 2 -15.39 -7.51 -8.38
C LYS A 2 -14.19 -6.67 -8.85
N TYR A 3 -13.55 -5.93 -7.93
CA TYR A 3 -12.39 -5.08 -8.18
C TYR A 3 -11.23 -5.52 -7.28
N CYS A 4 -10.08 -5.84 -7.90
CA CYS A 4 -8.86 -6.26 -7.24
C CYS A 4 -7.84 -5.13 -7.30
N ASP A 5 -7.26 -4.76 -6.15
CA ASP A 5 -6.27 -3.68 -6.06
C ASP A 5 -5.08 -3.90 -7.01
N VAL A 6 -4.70 -5.16 -7.25
CA VAL A 6 -3.64 -5.53 -8.18
C VAL A 6 -4.00 -5.21 -9.63
N GLU A 7 -5.22 -5.53 -10.05
CA GLU A 7 -5.67 -5.24 -11.42
C GLU A 7 -5.88 -3.74 -11.62
N LEU A 8 -6.37 -3.04 -10.59
CA LEU A 8 -6.42 -1.59 -10.58
C LEU A 8 -5.02 -0.99 -10.74
N ALA A 9 -4.03 -1.45 -9.99
CA ALA A 9 -2.66 -0.96 -10.09
C ALA A 9 -2.10 -1.13 -11.51
N LYS A 10 -2.24 -2.32 -12.11
CA LYS A 10 -1.73 -2.61 -13.46
C LYS A 10 -2.41 -1.78 -14.56
N GLN A 11 -3.73 -1.57 -14.46
CA GLN A 11 -4.49 -0.85 -15.49
C GLN A 11 -4.48 0.68 -15.29
N SER A 12 -4.08 1.15 -14.11
CA SER A 12 -4.11 2.57 -13.77
C SER A 12 -3.16 3.43 -14.60
N LYS A 13 -3.38 4.74 -14.51
CA LYS A 13 -2.44 5.80 -14.83
C LYS A 13 -2.47 6.82 -13.70
N ASN A 14 -1.35 7.48 -13.44
CA ASN A 14 -1.24 8.55 -12.42
C ASN A 14 -1.62 8.14 -10.99
N ILE A 15 -1.56 6.85 -10.67
CA ILE A 15 -1.71 6.32 -9.31
C ILE A 15 -0.33 5.83 -8.87
N ASP A 16 0.15 6.31 -7.72
CA ASP A 16 1.45 5.93 -7.17
C ASP A 16 1.33 5.04 -5.92
N LEU A 17 0.17 5.08 -5.23
CA LEU A 17 -0.11 4.33 -4.00
C LEU A 17 -1.59 3.93 -3.93
N ILE A 18 -1.85 2.67 -3.56
CA ILE A 18 -3.17 2.11 -3.26
C ILE A 18 -3.14 1.59 -1.82
N LEU A 19 -4.08 2.06 -1.00
CA LEU A 19 -4.33 1.54 0.35
C LEU A 19 -5.56 0.63 0.28
N GLY A 20 -5.30 -0.67 0.17
CA GLY A 20 -6.30 -1.70 -0.03
C GLY A 20 -7.07 -2.07 1.24
N GLY A 21 -8.07 -2.93 1.08
CA GLY A 21 -8.95 -3.38 2.16
C GLY A 21 -9.92 -4.46 1.70
N HIS A 22 -10.98 -4.70 2.46
CA HIS A 22 -12.09 -5.62 2.17
C HIS A 22 -11.76 -7.13 2.13
N SER A 23 -10.66 -7.56 1.50
CA SER A 23 -10.26 -8.98 1.47
C SER A 23 -9.66 -9.50 2.78
N HIS A 24 -9.45 -8.61 3.76
CA HIS A 24 -8.73 -8.90 5.00
C HIS A 24 -7.29 -9.43 4.78
N THR A 25 -6.71 -9.19 3.60
CA THR A 25 -5.32 -9.57 3.30
C THR A 25 -4.38 -8.83 4.24
N GLN A 26 -3.55 -9.59 4.95
CA GLN A 26 -2.44 -9.06 5.70
C GLN A 26 -1.21 -9.04 4.80
N ILE A 27 -0.64 -7.85 4.60
CA ILE A 27 0.56 -7.67 3.77
C ILE A 27 1.67 -7.16 4.69
N ASP A 28 2.70 -7.97 4.91
CA ASP A 28 3.84 -7.60 5.78
C ASP A 28 4.81 -6.63 5.10
N LYS A 29 4.88 -6.66 3.76
CA LYS A 29 5.64 -5.72 2.94
C LYS A 29 4.81 -5.28 1.74
N PRO A 30 4.76 -3.98 1.42
CA PRO A 30 3.98 -3.48 0.29
C PRO A 30 4.36 -4.16 -1.02
N PHE A 31 3.36 -4.42 -1.84
CA PHE A 31 3.60 -4.91 -3.19
C PHE A 31 3.87 -3.75 -4.13
N LYS A 32 4.82 -3.93 -5.03
CA LYS A 32 5.15 -2.97 -6.08
C LYS A 32 4.73 -3.57 -7.42
N TYR A 33 3.89 -2.85 -8.16
CA TYR A 33 3.46 -3.21 -9.51
C TYR A 33 3.85 -2.12 -10.50
N LYS A 34 3.85 -2.44 -11.79
CA LYS A 34 3.92 -1.44 -12.86
C LYS A 34 2.53 -1.19 -13.42
N ASN A 35 2.18 0.08 -13.60
CA ASN A 35 0.93 0.47 -14.25
C ASN A 35 1.05 0.45 -15.78
N SER A 36 -0.02 0.88 -16.45
CA SER A 36 -0.09 0.89 -17.92
C SER A 36 0.89 1.84 -18.59
N ASP A 37 1.46 2.81 -17.86
CA ASP A 37 2.53 3.70 -18.32
C ASP A 37 3.94 3.24 -17.85
N GLY A 38 4.07 2.04 -17.27
CA GLY A 38 5.34 1.51 -16.75
C GLY A 38 5.83 2.17 -15.45
N LYS A 39 5.01 3.02 -14.83
CA LYS A 39 5.31 3.67 -13.54
C LYS A 39 5.01 2.72 -12.38
N GLU A 40 5.77 2.86 -11.29
CA GLU A 40 5.59 2.02 -10.10
C GLU A 40 4.34 2.45 -9.33
N VAL A 41 3.56 1.46 -8.88
CA VAL A 41 2.40 1.60 -7.99
C VAL A 41 2.61 0.71 -6.79
N ILE A 42 2.49 1.29 -5.60
CA ILE A 42 2.64 0.57 -4.33
C ILE A 42 1.25 0.19 -3.81
N ILE A 43 1.10 -1.04 -3.30
CA ILE A 43 -0.13 -1.51 -2.65
C ILE A 43 0.17 -1.93 -1.22
N CYS A 44 -0.60 -1.41 -0.27
CA CYS A 44 -0.50 -1.74 1.15
C CYS A 44 -1.86 -2.20 1.70
N GLN A 45 -1.86 -3.19 2.61
CA GLN A 45 -3.08 -3.63 3.31
C GLN A 45 -2.74 -4.17 4.70
N VAL A 46 -3.56 -3.83 5.69
CA VAL A 46 -3.27 -4.04 7.12
C VAL A 46 -4.13 -5.13 7.78
N GLY A 47 -4.75 -6.02 6.99
CA GLY A 47 -5.57 -7.10 7.53
C GLY A 47 -6.94 -6.63 8.03
N TRP A 48 -7.31 -7.01 9.26
CA TRP A 48 -8.66 -6.82 9.82
C TRP A 48 -8.66 -6.60 11.33
N ALA A 49 -9.82 -6.21 11.86
CA ALA A 49 -10.12 -6.09 13.29
C ALA A 49 -9.16 -5.18 14.10
N GLY A 50 -8.47 -4.24 13.44
CA GLY A 50 -7.55 -3.31 14.11
C GLY A 50 -6.31 -3.96 14.72
N ILE A 51 -6.02 -5.23 14.38
CA ILE A 51 -4.87 -5.98 14.91
C ILE A 51 -3.54 -5.32 14.52
N LYS A 52 -3.51 -4.69 13.34
CA LYS A 52 -2.36 -3.96 12.81
C LYS A 52 -2.76 -2.53 12.46
N LEU A 53 -1.94 -1.57 12.89
CA LEU A 53 -1.98 -0.19 12.40
C LEU A 53 -0.88 0.01 11.35
N GLY A 54 -1.28 0.33 10.12
CA GLY A 54 -0.33 0.67 9.05
C GLY A 54 0.23 2.06 9.24
N ARG A 55 1.53 2.20 8.97
CA ARG A 55 2.20 3.49 8.83
C ARG A 55 3.03 3.45 7.55
N ILE A 56 2.98 4.54 6.80
CA ILE A 56 3.71 4.72 5.55
C ILE A 56 4.34 6.11 5.58
N ASP A 57 5.65 6.17 5.37
CA ASP A 57 6.37 7.42 5.12
C ASP A 57 6.63 7.54 3.61
N TYR A 58 5.92 8.47 2.95
CA TYR A 58 5.94 8.64 1.49
C TYR A 58 6.50 10.01 1.11
N TYR A 59 7.57 10.05 0.31
CA TYR A 59 8.27 11.29 -0.02
C TYR A 59 8.11 11.64 -1.50
N PHE A 60 7.62 12.83 -1.79
CA PHE A 60 7.50 13.36 -3.15
C PHE A 60 8.74 14.20 -3.48
N ASN A 61 9.52 13.82 -4.50
CA ASN A 61 10.59 14.68 -5.02
C ASN A 61 10.22 15.18 -6.43
N ILE A 62 9.98 16.48 -6.52
CA ILE A 62 9.50 17.15 -7.73
C ILE A 62 10.52 17.02 -8.90
N LYS A 63 11.81 16.77 -8.62
CA LYS A 63 12.87 16.63 -9.62
C LYS A 63 13.31 15.19 -9.90
N LYS A 64 13.21 14.29 -8.92
CA LYS A 64 13.68 12.89 -9.00
C LYS A 64 12.56 11.85 -9.01
N GLY A 65 11.30 12.29 -9.06
CA GLY A 65 10.15 11.42 -8.91
C GLY A 65 9.87 11.07 -7.45
N ILE A 66 8.91 10.17 -7.25
CA ILE A 66 8.46 9.76 -5.92
C ILE A 66 9.47 8.78 -5.30
N LYS A 67 9.76 8.95 -4.01
CA LYS A 67 10.58 8.03 -3.22
C LYS A 67 9.76 7.45 -2.08
N PHE A 68 9.57 6.15 -2.14
CA PHE A 68 9.02 5.39 -1.04
C PHE A 68 10.11 5.06 -0.03
N SER A 69 9.89 5.37 1.25
CA SER A 69 10.74 4.90 2.34
C SER A 69 10.05 3.70 2.99
N GLU A 70 10.75 2.56 3.08
CA GLU A 70 10.22 1.30 3.60
C GLU A 70 10.06 1.27 5.14
N ASN A 71 9.61 2.39 5.73
CA ASN A 71 9.38 2.49 7.17
C ASN A 71 7.97 1.98 7.52
N TYR A 72 7.84 0.68 7.79
CA TYR A 72 6.60 0.11 8.35
C TYR A 72 6.77 -0.07 9.85
N THR A 73 6.03 0.71 10.65
CA THR A 73 5.86 0.39 12.06
C THR A 73 4.48 -0.24 12.23
N THR A 74 4.41 -1.57 12.24
CA THR A 74 3.24 -2.26 12.76
C THR A 74 3.27 -2.12 14.29
N LYS A 75 2.63 -1.09 14.84
CA LYS A 75 2.32 -1.12 16.29
C LYS A 75 1.26 -2.20 16.48
N ILE A 76 1.68 -3.40 16.90
CA ILE A 76 0.77 -4.38 17.48
C ILE A 76 0.35 -3.79 18.82
N ILE A 77 -0.88 -3.29 18.91
CA ILE A 77 -1.43 -2.82 20.18
C ILE A 77 -1.66 -4.07 21.02
N LYS A 78 -0.79 -4.33 22.00
CA LYS A 78 -0.91 -5.45 22.96
C LYS A 78 -1.98 -5.23 24.04
N ASN A 79 -2.85 -4.24 23.91
CA ASN A 79 -3.92 -3.97 24.88
C ASN A 79 -5.28 -4.12 24.21
N GLN A 80 -5.78 -5.35 24.17
CA GLN A 80 -7.21 -5.59 24.39
C GLN A 80 -7.39 -5.65 25.92
N VAL A 81 -8.01 -4.62 26.47
CA VAL A 81 -8.80 -4.72 27.71
C VAL A 81 -10.21 -5.09 27.32
#